data_AF-B4KCA1-F1
#
_entry.id   AF-B4KCA1-F1
#
_cell.length_a   1.000
_cell.length_b   1.000
_cell.length_c   1.000
_cell.angle_alpha   90.00
_cell.angle_beta   90.00
_cell.angle_gamma   90.00
#
_symmetry.space_group_name_H-M   'P 1'
#
loop_
_entity.id
_entity.type
_entity.pdbx_description
1 polymer ?
#
loop_
_entity_poly.entity_id
_entity_poly.type
_entity_poly.pdbx_seq_one_letter_code
_entity_poly.pdbx_strand_id
1 'polypeptide(L)'
;MRLTNKLYAQHIGWHFKKHWQVQGRRVPRETGAAAELLKMGIQVKTPDELLNDKKEFRLVDIVETVPKPIAEDETHPNWHTTACHMFKDNNVLLGGLPQAQVLTNTIEINSFPQQIEDAISNGQYSKVVDRNVQNAIFSSHLLDAQQVKLPKVKLIDRPAYNLPRLYGISHERRNRLVINKLLFEIEKLAGRSVTVRRKLMDNVTFQTLISKDNDLLSFILSGDKLISSSRALDAVKGKFNGELPDLYPMKSVVSMPKRHIYTENNFYPIRSEISCSHPHTIVSFFDKTIVGNIHGSDVSKTQFYGRSMLKAFVAAAARAKQINGVTFCSDLQKPIVVQCVHTDGREFHFGVFQLNTLNLDSNNSTKNYWFHRGSIEMFNDCSYKTGRPHIDGYNSEPFRILNAFYNSS
;
A
#
# COMPACT_ATOMS: atom_id res chain seq x y z
N MET A 1 42.02 18.91 30.29
CA MET A 1 41.31 17.66 30.64
C MET A 1 41.42 16.70 29.44
N ARG A 2 42.13 15.58 29.55
CA ARG A 2 42.26 14.62 28.43
C ARG A 2 40.97 13.81 28.31
N LEU A 3 40.23 14.05 27.23
CA LEU A 3 38.95 13.38 26.96
C LEU A 3 39.21 11.97 26.42
N THR A 4 38.66 10.95 27.08
CA THR A 4 38.80 9.55 26.68
C THR A 4 37.74 9.15 25.66
N ASN A 5 38.05 8.15 24.83
CA ASN A 5 37.18 7.68 23.73
C ASN A 5 35.76 7.27 24.18
N LYS A 6 35.59 6.87 25.45
CA LYS A 6 34.27 6.52 26.02
C LYS A 6 33.35 7.74 26.16
N LEU A 7 33.89 8.91 26.49
CA LEU A 7 33.14 10.17 26.59
C LEU A 7 32.74 10.71 25.21
N TYR A 8 33.54 10.42 24.18
CA TYR A 8 33.23 10.79 22.79
C TYR A 8 32.02 10.03 22.22
N ALA A 9 31.77 8.81 22.73
CA ALA A 9 30.68 7.94 22.28
C ALA A 9 29.30 8.35 22.82
N GLN A 10 29.22 9.01 23.98
CA GLN A 10 27.96 9.38 24.64
C GLN A 10 27.56 10.83 24.33
N HIS A 11 27.11 11.11 23.10
CA HIS A 11 26.45 12.38 22.71
C HIS A 11 27.32 13.63 22.47
N ILE A 12 28.54 13.78 22.99
CA ILE A 12 29.29 15.06 22.85
C ILE A 12 29.71 15.35 21.40
N GLY A 13 30.15 14.34 20.63
CA GLY A 13 30.59 14.56 19.25
C GLY A 13 29.47 15.07 18.33
N TRP A 14 28.23 14.62 18.53
CA TRP A 14 27.07 15.10 17.78
C TRP A 14 26.68 16.52 18.20
N HIS A 15 26.69 16.82 19.50
CA HIS A 15 26.47 18.19 19.99
C HIS A 15 27.55 19.15 19.50
N PHE A 16 28.82 18.74 19.47
CA PHE A 16 29.92 19.57 18.94
C PHE A 16 29.77 19.82 17.45
N LYS A 17 29.44 18.79 16.65
CA LYS A 17 29.18 18.93 15.21
C LYS A 17 27.97 19.82 14.94
N LYS A 18 26.86 19.61 15.68
CA LYS A 18 25.66 20.45 15.57
C LYS A 18 25.95 21.88 16.01
N HIS A 19 26.74 22.07 17.07
CA HIS A 19 27.14 23.40 17.54
C HIS A 19 28.04 24.09 16.51
N TRP A 20 29.01 23.38 15.91
CA TRP A 20 29.81 23.88 14.79
C TRP A 20 28.98 24.18 13.55
N GLN A 21 27.98 23.36 13.24
CA GLN A 21 27.11 23.56 12.08
C GLN A 21 26.16 24.76 12.28
N VAL A 22 25.73 25.00 13.52
CA VAL A 22 24.94 26.19 13.91
C VAL A 22 25.82 27.43 14.02
N GLN A 23 27.03 27.33 14.59
CA GLN A 23 27.97 28.45 14.74
C GLN A 23 28.66 28.83 13.44
N GLY A 24 28.97 27.87 12.56
CA GLY A 24 29.54 28.10 11.23
C GLY A 24 28.56 28.76 10.25
N ARG A 25 27.28 28.83 10.61
CA ARG A 25 26.24 29.59 9.90
C ARG A 25 25.98 30.97 10.51
N ARG A 26 26.81 31.44 11.46
CA ARG A 26 26.67 32.80 11.99
C ARG A 26 26.97 33.80 10.86
N VAL A 27 25.91 34.39 10.31
CA VAL A 27 26.00 35.62 9.55
C VAL A 27 26.67 36.65 10.46
N PRO A 28 27.75 37.31 10.04
CA PRO A 28 28.37 38.37 10.83
C PRO A 28 27.30 39.35 11.29
N ARG A 29 27.18 39.55 12.61
CA ARG A 29 26.25 40.56 13.12
C ARG A 29 26.78 41.92 12.69
N GLU A 30 25.89 42.76 12.18
CA GLU A 30 26.24 44.13 11.82
C GLU A 30 26.67 44.88 13.09
N THR A 31 27.98 45.14 13.20
CA THR A 31 28.59 45.76 14.39
C THR A 31 28.44 47.28 14.42
N GLY A 32 27.77 47.88 13.43
CA GLY A 32 27.69 49.33 13.25
C GLY A 32 29.01 49.98 12.78
N ALA A 33 30.11 49.21 12.69
CA ALA A 33 31.42 49.71 12.30
C ALA A 33 31.43 50.36 10.90
N ALA A 34 30.67 49.80 9.95
CA ALA A 34 30.53 50.37 8.61
C ALA A 34 29.91 51.78 8.64
N ALA A 35 28.94 52.02 9.53
CA ALA A 35 28.28 53.32 9.68
C ALA A 35 29.20 54.36 10.35
N GLU A 36 30.05 53.96 11.30
CA GLU A 36 31.05 54.86 11.90
C GLU A 36 32.15 55.23 10.90
N LEU A 37 32.65 54.28 10.12
CA LEU A 37 33.67 54.54 9.10
C LEU A 37 33.16 55.50 8.02
N LEU A 38 31.89 55.38 7.62
CA LEU A 38 31.24 56.35 6.72
C LEU A 38 31.16 57.75 7.33
N LYS A 39 30.88 57.88 8.64
CA LYS A 39 30.89 59.18 9.34
C LYS A 39 32.27 59.81 9.39
N MET A 40 33.32 59.00 9.45
CA MET A 40 34.72 59.45 9.40
C MET A 40 35.21 59.76 7.97
N GLY A 41 34.33 59.70 6.97
CA GLY A 41 34.66 59.96 5.56
C GLY A 41 35.44 58.84 4.89
N ILE A 42 35.50 57.65 5.49
CA ILE A 42 36.20 56.49 4.94
C ILE A 42 35.22 55.69 4.08
N GLN A 43 35.60 55.47 2.82
CA GLN A 43 34.79 54.69 1.88
C GLN A 43 34.81 53.20 2.26
N VAL A 44 33.68 52.69 2.75
CA VAL A 44 33.49 51.26 3.00
C VAL A 44 33.00 50.59 1.71
N LYS A 45 33.80 49.69 1.14
CA LYS A 45 33.42 48.87 -0.02
C LYS A 45 33.19 47.43 0.43
N THR A 46 32.17 46.77 -0.11
CA THR A 46 31.95 45.35 0.18
C THR A 46 32.92 44.48 -0.66
N PRO A 47 33.39 43.33 -0.16
CA PRO A 47 34.28 42.45 -0.92
C PRO A 47 33.72 42.05 -2.29
N ASP A 48 32.40 41.92 -2.40
CA ASP A 48 31.71 41.56 -3.65
C ASP A 48 31.81 42.66 -4.71
N GLU A 49 31.86 43.95 -4.31
CA GLU A 49 32.05 45.09 -5.21
C GLU A 49 33.50 45.21 -5.71
N LEU A 50 34.47 44.63 -5.00
CA LEU A 50 35.90 44.67 -5.36
C LEU A 50 36.33 43.48 -6.22
N LEU A 51 35.73 42.31 -6.02
CA LEU A 51 36.21 41.06 -6.61
C LEU A 51 35.55 40.71 -7.94
N ASN A 52 34.33 41.16 -8.23
CA ASN A 52 33.64 40.82 -9.47
C ASN A 52 32.80 41.99 -10.00
N ASP A 53 33.06 42.41 -11.24
CA ASP A 53 32.10 43.24 -11.98
C ASP A 53 30.75 42.50 -12.03
N LYS A 54 29.67 43.22 -11.70
CA LYS A 54 28.32 42.66 -11.62
C LYS A 54 27.87 42.19 -13.03
N LYS A 55 28.16 40.95 -13.37
CA LYS A 55 27.69 40.33 -14.63
C LYS A 55 26.19 40.11 -14.52
N GLU A 56 25.42 41.01 -15.12
CA GLU A 56 23.98 40.81 -15.30
C GLU A 56 23.76 39.72 -16.34
N PHE A 57 23.62 38.49 -15.88
CA PHE A 57 23.15 37.40 -16.73
C PHE A 57 21.67 37.65 -17.03
N ARG A 58 21.37 38.04 -18.27
CA ARG A 58 19.98 38.03 -18.75
C ARG A 58 19.53 36.58 -18.77
N LEU A 59 18.51 36.26 -17.98
CA LEU A 59 17.79 35.00 -18.09
C LEU A 59 17.14 34.95 -19.47
N VAL A 60 17.71 34.14 -20.36
CA VAL A 60 17.09 33.82 -21.64
C VAL A 60 16.13 32.67 -21.38
N ASP A 61 14.85 32.86 -21.68
CA ASP A 61 13.88 31.77 -21.65
C ASP A 61 14.17 30.83 -22.82
N ILE A 62 15.03 29.84 -22.57
CA ILE A 62 15.27 28.73 -23.47
C ILE A 62 14.07 27.79 -23.33
N VAL A 63 13.36 27.53 -24.43
CA VAL A 63 12.33 26.49 -24.48
C VAL A 63 13.05 25.15 -24.36
N GLU A 64 13.17 24.64 -23.14
CA GLU A 64 13.78 23.35 -22.86
C GLU A 64 12.94 22.23 -23.47
N THR A 65 13.60 21.17 -23.97
CA THR A 65 12.92 19.95 -24.47
C THR A 65 12.24 19.15 -23.37
N VAL A 66 12.63 19.39 -22.11
CA VAL A 66 12.02 18.81 -20.92
C VAL A 66 11.16 19.89 -20.28
N PRO A 67 9.85 19.67 -20.06
CA PRO A 67 9.02 20.64 -19.37
C PRO A 67 9.55 20.88 -17.96
N LYS A 68 9.69 22.15 -17.58
CA LYS A 68 10.07 22.54 -16.22
C LYS A 68 9.10 21.89 -15.22
N PRO A 69 9.59 21.39 -14.07
CA PRO A 69 8.71 20.84 -13.04
C PRO A 69 7.69 21.91 -12.62
N ILE A 70 6.41 21.58 -12.72
CA ILE A 70 5.32 22.46 -12.31
C ILE A 70 5.44 22.64 -10.78
N ALA A 71 5.36 23.88 -10.31
CA ALA A 71 5.39 24.17 -8.88
C ALA A 71 4.19 23.51 -8.17
N GLU A 72 4.41 22.96 -6.97
CA GLU A 72 3.35 22.36 -6.14
C GLU A 72 2.58 23.44 -5.35
N ASP A 73 2.30 24.57 -5.99
CA ASP A 73 1.62 25.73 -5.40
C ASP A 73 0.21 25.89 -5.98
N GLU A 74 -0.47 26.98 -5.61
CA GLU A 74 -1.82 27.33 -6.10
C GLU A 74 -1.91 27.50 -7.62
N THR A 75 -0.77 27.65 -8.30
CA THR A 75 -0.66 27.74 -9.77
C THR A 75 -0.74 26.37 -10.46
N HIS A 76 -0.76 25.27 -9.71
CA HIS A 76 -0.84 23.93 -10.26
C HIS A 76 -2.24 23.68 -10.89
N PRO A 77 -2.33 23.11 -12.12
CA PRO A 77 -3.62 22.91 -12.80
C PRO A 77 -4.67 22.10 -12.02
N ASN A 78 -4.21 21.17 -11.21
CA ASN A 78 -5.04 20.32 -10.34
C ASN A 78 -5.08 20.78 -8.87
N TRP A 79 -4.87 22.08 -8.61
CA TRP A 79 -4.99 22.65 -7.27
C TRP A 79 -6.46 22.86 -6.90
N HIS A 80 -6.83 22.45 -5.68
CA HIS A 80 -8.16 22.66 -5.12
C HIS A 80 -8.08 23.35 -3.76
N THR A 81 -9.02 24.25 -3.48
CA THR A 81 -9.11 24.98 -2.20
C THR A 81 -9.36 24.02 -1.02
N THR A 82 -10.22 23.03 -1.20
CA THR A 82 -10.49 21.99 -0.19
C THR A 82 -9.38 20.96 -0.21
N ALA A 83 -8.70 20.74 0.91
CA ALA A 83 -7.66 19.71 0.93
C ALA A 83 -8.25 18.30 1.03
N CYS A 84 -7.64 17.35 0.34
CA CYS A 84 -8.02 15.95 0.32
C CYS A 84 -7.03 15.09 1.12
N HIS A 85 -7.56 14.12 1.88
CA HIS A 85 -6.77 13.08 2.53
C HIS A 85 -6.49 11.96 1.54
N MET A 86 -5.21 11.72 1.22
CA MET A 86 -4.81 10.74 0.21
C MET A 86 -4.29 9.44 0.83
N PHE A 87 -4.83 8.30 0.42
CA PHE A 87 -4.32 6.98 0.76
C PHE A 87 -3.73 6.30 -0.49
N LYS A 88 -2.45 5.93 -0.41
CA LYS A 88 -1.66 5.31 -1.49
C LYS A 88 -1.09 3.96 -1.05
N ASP A 89 -0.48 3.23 -1.98
CA ASP A 89 0.09 1.91 -1.70
C ASP A 89 1.19 1.88 -0.63
N ASN A 90 1.97 2.94 -0.49
CA ASN A 90 3.07 2.95 0.48
C ASN A 90 2.58 3.26 1.91
N ASN A 91 1.32 3.68 2.05
CA ASN A 91 0.75 4.12 3.31
C ASN A 91 0.07 2.97 4.05
N VAL A 92 0.10 3.09 5.38
CA VAL A 92 -0.52 2.18 6.32
C VAL A 92 -1.36 2.99 7.30
N LEU A 93 -2.52 2.46 7.70
CA LEU A 93 -3.36 3.09 8.71
C LEU A 93 -2.77 2.89 10.09
N LEU A 94 -2.66 3.93 10.91
CA LEU A 94 -2.06 3.83 12.24
C LEU A 94 -2.78 2.80 13.13
N GLY A 95 -4.10 2.93 13.25
CA GLY A 95 -4.96 2.03 14.02
C GLY A 95 -5.32 0.72 13.32
N GLY A 96 -4.81 0.49 12.11
CA GLY A 96 -5.04 -0.74 11.34
C GLY A 96 -6.51 -1.00 11.01
N LEU A 97 -6.99 -2.22 11.28
CA LEU A 97 -8.33 -2.67 10.91
C LEU A 97 -9.46 -1.87 11.57
N PRO A 98 -9.45 -1.58 12.89
CA PRO A 98 -10.45 -0.70 13.50
C PRO A 98 -10.56 0.68 12.84
N GLN A 99 -9.42 1.29 12.50
CA GLN A 99 -9.41 2.57 11.79
C GLN A 99 -10.02 2.43 10.40
N ALA A 100 -9.70 1.34 9.70
CA ALA A 100 -10.23 1.05 8.38
C ALA A 100 -11.75 0.84 8.42
N GLN A 101 -12.28 0.14 9.42
CA GLN A 101 -13.73 -0.13 9.60
C GLN A 101 -14.52 1.16 9.70
N VAL A 102 -14.04 2.10 10.52
CA VAL A 102 -14.67 3.42 10.66
C VAL A 102 -14.49 4.24 9.38
N LEU A 103 -13.35 4.16 8.70
CA LEU A 103 -13.10 4.90 7.46
C LEU A 103 -14.03 4.48 6.33
N THR A 104 -14.34 3.18 6.22
CA THR A 104 -15.17 2.62 5.13
C THR A 104 -16.58 2.24 5.58
N ASN A 105 -17.00 2.66 6.78
CA ASN A 105 -18.30 2.36 7.38
C ASN A 105 -18.64 0.85 7.30
N THR A 106 -17.68 0.01 7.73
CA THR A 106 -17.68 -1.44 7.51
C THR A 106 -17.65 -2.23 8.81
N ILE A 107 -18.47 -3.27 8.91
CA ILE A 107 -18.49 -4.23 10.02
C ILE A 107 -17.56 -5.41 9.70
N GLU A 108 -16.74 -5.81 10.67
CA GLU A 108 -15.84 -6.96 10.59
C GLU A 108 -16.57 -8.24 11.01
N ILE A 109 -16.35 -9.31 10.24
CA ILE A 109 -16.92 -10.63 10.49
C ILE A 109 -15.78 -11.65 10.35
N ASN A 110 -15.49 -12.33 11.47
CA ASN A 110 -14.33 -13.23 11.62
C ASN A 110 -14.56 -14.64 11.03
N SER A 111 -15.30 -14.73 9.92
CA SER A 111 -15.55 -15.98 9.19
C SER A 111 -15.81 -15.69 7.72
N PHE A 112 -15.56 -16.66 6.84
CA PHE A 112 -16.00 -16.52 5.45
C PHE A 112 -17.51 -16.76 5.34
N PRO A 113 -18.14 -16.29 4.25
CA PRO A 113 -19.49 -16.70 3.90
C PRO A 113 -19.59 -18.23 3.80
N GLN A 114 -20.72 -18.81 4.26
CA GLN A 114 -20.93 -20.26 4.32
C GLN A 114 -20.64 -20.98 2.99
N GLN A 115 -21.02 -20.38 1.86
CA GLN A 115 -20.76 -20.94 0.54
C GLN A 115 -19.27 -21.21 0.27
N ILE A 116 -18.39 -20.33 0.78
CA ILE A 116 -16.94 -20.47 0.65
C ILE A 116 -16.43 -21.50 1.66
N GLU A 117 -16.97 -21.50 2.88
CA GLU A 117 -16.60 -22.48 3.91
C GLU A 117 -16.93 -23.92 3.48
N ASP A 118 -18.10 -24.11 2.89
CA ASP A 118 -18.54 -25.38 2.33
C ASP A 118 -17.63 -25.78 1.16
N ALA A 119 -17.26 -24.84 0.29
CA ALA A 119 -16.33 -25.10 -0.82
C ALA A 119 -14.92 -25.49 -0.33
N ILE A 120 -14.44 -24.89 0.76
CA ILE A 120 -13.15 -25.25 1.39
C ILE A 120 -13.23 -26.65 2.00
N SER A 121 -14.33 -26.96 2.70
CA SER A 121 -14.54 -28.23 3.40
C SER A 121 -14.74 -29.40 2.44
N ASN A 122 -15.48 -29.18 1.35
CA ASN A 122 -15.76 -30.18 0.32
C ASN A 122 -14.59 -30.38 -0.66
N GLY A 123 -13.60 -29.46 -0.65
CA GLY A 123 -12.43 -29.52 -1.52
C GLY A 123 -11.48 -30.65 -1.15
N GLN A 124 -11.68 -31.83 -1.74
CA GLN A 124 -10.71 -32.92 -1.68
C GLN A 124 -9.72 -32.81 -2.85
N TYR A 125 -8.45 -32.59 -2.52
CA TYR A 125 -7.37 -32.48 -3.52
C TYR A 125 -6.51 -33.73 -3.51
N SER A 126 -6.09 -34.17 -4.70
CA SER A 126 -5.16 -35.28 -4.84
C SER A 126 -3.77 -34.88 -4.33
N LYS A 127 -3.01 -35.86 -3.81
CA LYS A 127 -1.60 -35.68 -3.41
C LYS A 127 -0.72 -35.13 -4.54
N VAL A 128 -1.12 -35.34 -5.80
CA VAL A 128 -0.43 -34.79 -6.97
C VAL A 128 -0.52 -33.26 -7.00
N VAL A 129 -1.68 -32.69 -6.64
CA VAL A 129 -1.89 -31.25 -6.57
C VAL A 129 -1.01 -30.64 -5.50
N ASP A 130 -0.97 -31.24 -4.30
CA ASP A 130 -0.08 -30.79 -3.22
C ASP A 130 1.40 -30.81 -3.64
N ARG A 131 1.83 -31.84 -4.37
CA ARG A 131 3.18 -31.90 -4.91
C ARG A 131 3.44 -30.79 -5.93
N ASN A 132 2.47 -30.47 -6.80
CA ASN A 132 2.59 -29.37 -7.76
C ASN A 132 2.68 -28.01 -7.04
N VAL A 133 1.90 -27.83 -5.98
CA VAL A 133 1.94 -26.62 -5.14
C VAL A 133 3.30 -26.48 -4.45
N GLN A 134 3.84 -27.56 -3.88
CA GLN A 134 5.20 -27.55 -3.31
C GLN A 134 6.26 -27.24 -4.37
N ASN A 135 6.15 -27.83 -5.57
CA ASN A 135 7.01 -27.51 -6.71
C ASN A 135 6.90 -26.04 -7.12
N ALA A 136 5.70 -25.45 -7.05
CA ALA A 136 5.48 -24.03 -7.29
C ALA A 136 6.18 -23.15 -6.25
N ILE A 137 6.18 -23.55 -4.97
CA ILE A 137 6.94 -22.87 -3.91
C ILE A 137 8.44 -22.96 -4.21
N PHE A 138 8.98 -24.17 -4.41
CA PHE A 138 10.40 -24.39 -4.69
C PHE A 138 10.89 -23.57 -5.88
N SER A 139 10.14 -23.64 -6.97
CA SER A 139 10.51 -22.97 -8.22
C SER A 139 10.39 -21.44 -8.16
N SER A 140 9.77 -20.88 -7.13
CA SER A 140 9.61 -19.43 -6.98
C SER A 140 10.47 -18.83 -5.88
N HIS A 141 10.82 -19.64 -4.86
CA HIS A 141 11.63 -19.22 -3.71
C HIS A 141 13.09 -19.65 -3.81
N LEU A 142 13.40 -20.75 -4.51
CA LEU A 142 14.70 -21.40 -4.43
C LEU A 142 15.35 -21.66 -5.79
N LEU A 143 14.58 -22.14 -6.77
CA LEU A 143 15.11 -22.58 -8.07
C LEU A 143 15.08 -21.48 -9.15
N ASP A 144 14.69 -20.26 -8.80
CA ASP A 144 14.74 -19.13 -9.73
C ASP A 144 16.18 -18.57 -9.79
N ALA A 145 16.67 -18.32 -11.01
CA ALA A 145 18.04 -17.91 -11.24
C ALA A 145 18.32 -16.43 -10.94
N GLN A 146 17.32 -15.62 -10.58
CA GLN A 146 17.53 -14.20 -10.31
C GLN A 146 18.45 -14.00 -9.09
N GLN A 147 19.49 -13.19 -9.29
CA GLN A 147 20.44 -12.79 -8.24
C GLN A 147 20.49 -11.26 -8.17
N VAL A 148 19.61 -10.67 -7.37
CA VAL A 148 19.56 -9.24 -7.08
C VAL A 148 19.97 -9.01 -5.63
N LYS A 149 20.61 -7.88 -5.36
CA LYS A 149 21.00 -7.48 -4.02
C LYS A 149 19.74 -7.20 -3.18
N LEU A 150 19.48 -8.06 -2.21
CA LEU A 150 18.30 -7.99 -1.37
C LEU A 150 18.34 -6.80 -0.39
N PRO A 151 17.18 -6.35 0.10
CA PRO A 151 17.09 -5.34 1.15
C PRO A 151 17.94 -5.68 2.37
N LYS A 152 18.42 -4.66 3.09
CA LYS A 152 19.16 -4.89 4.35
C LYS A 152 18.22 -5.45 5.40
N VAL A 153 18.54 -6.63 5.91
CA VAL A 153 17.92 -7.15 7.13
C VAL A 153 18.41 -6.29 8.30
N LYS A 154 17.48 -5.70 9.05
CA LYS A 154 17.75 -4.98 10.29
C LYS A 154 17.46 -5.91 11.47
N LEU A 155 18.35 -5.92 12.46
CA LEU A 155 18.11 -6.60 13.73
C LEU A 155 17.47 -5.60 14.69
N ILE A 156 16.28 -5.92 15.19
CA ILE A 156 15.54 -5.07 16.14
C ILE A 156 16.38 -4.84 17.41
N ASP A 157 16.99 -5.90 17.94
CA ASP A 157 17.82 -5.83 19.16
C ASP A 157 19.14 -5.09 18.95
N ARG A 158 19.61 -4.95 17.70
CA ARG A 158 20.90 -4.36 17.34
C ARG A 158 20.79 -3.50 16.08
N PRO A 159 20.07 -2.35 16.13
CA PRO A 159 19.79 -1.55 14.93
C PRO A 159 21.03 -0.93 14.30
N ALA A 160 22.10 -0.72 15.08
CA ALA A 160 23.38 -0.21 14.60
C ALA A 160 24.24 -1.27 13.89
N TYR A 161 23.92 -2.56 14.04
CA TYR A 161 24.70 -3.64 13.43
C TYR A 161 24.30 -3.80 11.96
N ASN A 162 25.25 -3.58 11.06
CA ASN A 162 25.02 -3.61 9.62
C ASN A 162 25.36 -4.99 9.04
N LEU A 163 24.34 -5.84 8.85
CA LEU A 163 24.50 -7.14 8.21
C LEU A 163 24.89 -7.00 6.72
N PRO A 164 25.70 -7.94 6.18
CA PRO A 164 25.97 -7.98 4.75
C PRO A 164 24.66 -8.21 3.98
N ARG A 165 24.51 -7.55 2.83
CA ARG A 165 23.33 -7.77 1.97
C ARG A 165 23.47 -9.11 1.25
N LEU A 166 22.44 -9.92 1.35
CA LEU A 166 22.34 -11.17 0.60
C LEU A 166 21.95 -10.89 -0.86
N TYR A 167 22.32 -11.80 -1.74
CA TYR A 167 21.81 -11.82 -3.12
C TYR A 167 20.75 -12.91 -3.23
N GLY A 168 19.73 -12.65 -4.03
CA GLY A 168 18.68 -13.61 -4.29
C GLY A 168 17.54 -13.02 -5.11
N ILE A 169 16.38 -13.67 -5.02
CA ILE A 169 15.19 -13.35 -5.78
C ILE A 169 14.47 -12.16 -5.13
N SER A 170 14.06 -11.16 -5.92
CA SER A 170 13.32 -10.02 -5.38
C SER A 170 11.95 -10.43 -4.81
N HIS A 171 11.46 -9.71 -3.79
CA HIS A 171 10.15 -9.98 -3.18
C HIS A 171 9.02 -9.95 -4.22
N GLU A 172 9.01 -8.94 -5.09
CA GLU A 172 8.03 -8.83 -6.18
C GLU A 172 8.05 -10.05 -7.11
N ARG A 173 9.24 -10.48 -7.57
CA ARG A 173 9.38 -11.62 -8.48
C ARG A 173 8.88 -12.90 -7.83
N ARG A 174 9.28 -13.13 -6.58
CA ARG A 174 8.88 -14.29 -5.79
C ARG A 174 7.36 -14.37 -5.66
N ASN A 175 6.71 -13.28 -5.24
CA ASN A 175 5.27 -13.23 -5.04
C ASN A 175 4.52 -13.42 -6.36
N ARG A 176 4.98 -12.77 -7.44
CA ARG A 176 4.42 -12.93 -8.78
C ARG A 176 4.51 -14.38 -9.26
N LEU A 177 5.67 -15.03 -9.11
CA LEU A 177 5.89 -16.41 -9.57
C LEU A 177 5.05 -17.42 -8.78
N VAL A 178 4.99 -17.28 -7.45
CA VAL A 178 4.16 -18.16 -6.60
C VAL A 178 2.71 -18.04 -7.03
N ILE A 179 2.15 -16.82 -7.03
CA ILE A 179 0.74 -16.62 -7.34
C ILE A 179 0.41 -17.07 -8.76
N ASN A 180 1.25 -16.78 -9.76
CA ASN A 180 1.01 -17.25 -11.12
C ASN A 180 0.93 -18.79 -11.20
N LYS A 181 1.83 -19.49 -10.51
CA LYS A 181 1.84 -20.95 -10.51
C LYS A 181 0.66 -21.53 -9.72
N LEU A 182 0.27 -20.92 -8.61
CA LEU A 182 -0.92 -21.34 -7.87
C LEU A 182 -2.19 -21.14 -8.70
N LEU A 183 -2.34 -19.97 -9.34
CA LEU A 183 -3.47 -19.70 -10.23
C LEU A 183 -3.49 -20.66 -11.42
N PHE A 184 -2.32 -20.98 -11.99
CA PHE A 184 -2.23 -21.96 -13.08
C PHE A 184 -2.69 -23.36 -12.65
N GLU A 185 -2.31 -23.83 -11.45
CA GLU A 185 -2.83 -25.09 -10.92
C GLU A 185 -4.35 -25.02 -10.65
N ILE A 186 -4.86 -23.88 -10.19
CA ILE A 186 -6.29 -23.65 -9.97
C ILE A 186 -7.08 -23.68 -11.28
N GLU A 187 -6.60 -23.02 -12.34
CA GLU A 187 -7.25 -23.00 -13.65
C GLU A 187 -7.38 -24.41 -14.26
N LYS A 188 -6.39 -25.28 -14.02
CA LYS A 188 -6.45 -26.70 -14.42
C LYS A 188 -7.58 -27.45 -13.71
N LEU A 189 -7.85 -27.12 -12.45
CA LEU A 189 -8.85 -27.78 -11.62
C LEU A 189 -10.27 -27.23 -11.85
N ALA A 190 -10.41 -25.92 -12.04
CA ALA A 190 -11.69 -25.22 -12.18
C ALA A 190 -12.47 -25.61 -13.46
N GLY A 191 -11.78 -26.14 -14.46
CA GLY A 191 -12.35 -26.55 -15.74
C GLY A 191 -12.69 -25.37 -16.68
N ARG A 192 -13.12 -25.71 -17.89
CA ARG A 192 -13.32 -24.75 -18.99
C ARG A 192 -14.50 -23.79 -18.74
N SER A 193 -15.56 -24.25 -18.10
CA SER A 193 -16.79 -23.48 -17.86
C SER A 193 -16.55 -22.25 -16.98
N VAL A 194 -15.70 -22.39 -15.95
CA VAL A 194 -15.32 -21.30 -15.04
C VAL A 194 -14.26 -20.41 -15.70
N THR A 195 -13.19 -21.01 -16.22
CA THR A 195 -12.02 -20.28 -16.74
C THR A 195 -12.38 -19.35 -17.92
N VAL A 196 -13.29 -19.74 -18.81
CA VAL A 196 -13.72 -18.87 -19.93
C VAL A 196 -14.40 -17.57 -19.44
N ARG A 197 -15.02 -17.61 -18.26
CA ARG A 197 -15.71 -16.47 -17.64
C ARG A 197 -14.79 -15.61 -16.77
N ARG A 198 -13.51 -15.98 -16.66
CA ARG A 198 -12.51 -15.28 -15.85
C ARG A 198 -11.46 -14.65 -16.76
N LYS A 199 -10.98 -13.47 -16.40
CA LYS A 199 -9.83 -12.83 -17.07
C LYS A 199 -8.84 -12.36 -16.02
N LEU A 200 -7.57 -12.58 -16.30
CA LEU A 200 -6.45 -12.20 -15.45
C LEU A 200 -5.80 -10.95 -16.01
N MET A 201 -5.60 -9.95 -15.17
CA MET A 201 -4.87 -8.73 -15.50
C MET A 201 -3.80 -8.49 -14.46
N ASP A 202 -2.63 -8.07 -14.92
CA ASP A 202 -1.49 -7.73 -14.06
C ASP A 202 -1.39 -6.21 -13.90
N ASN A 203 -0.89 -5.78 -12.73
CA ASN A 203 -0.56 -4.39 -12.41
C ASN A 203 -1.72 -3.40 -12.67
N VAL A 204 -2.87 -3.68 -12.04
CA VAL A 204 -4.04 -2.81 -12.13
C VAL A 204 -3.96 -1.66 -11.13
N THR A 205 -4.63 -0.55 -11.42
CA THR A 205 -4.78 0.58 -10.50
C THR A 205 -6.25 0.94 -10.36
N PHE A 206 -6.66 1.30 -9.14
CA PHE A 206 -7.98 1.78 -8.81
C PHE A 206 -7.86 3.16 -8.17
N GLN A 207 -8.70 4.09 -8.63
CA GLN A 207 -8.80 5.42 -8.04
C GLN A 207 -10.25 5.72 -7.72
N THR A 208 -10.50 6.24 -6.52
CA THR A 208 -11.83 6.72 -6.14
C THR A 208 -11.73 7.87 -5.15
N LEU A 209 -12.68 8.80 -5.24
CA LEU A 209 -12.81 9.96 -4.38
C LEU A 209 -14.14 9.88 -3.64
N ILE A 210 -14.14 9.92 -2.31
CA ILE A 210 -15.35 9.77 -1.48
C ILE A 210 -15.30 10.79 -0.34
N SER A 211 -16.44 11.40 -0.02
CA SER A 211 -16.60 12.29 1.13
C SER A 211 -17.04 11.50 2.36
N LYS A 212 -16.53 11.87 3.54
CA LYS A 212 -16.94 11.32 4.82
C LYS A 212 -16.89 12.39 5.90
N ASP A 213 -18.00 12.63 6.60
CA ASP A 213 -18.08 13.56 7.75
C ASP A 213 -17.43 14.94 7.44
N ASN A 214 -17.68 15.47 6.23
CA ASN A 214 -17.09 16.68 5.63
C ASN A 214 -15.60 16.62 5.21
N ASP A 215 -14.89 15.52 5.46
CA ASP A 215 -13.55 15.30 4.93
C ASP A 215 -13.62 14.66 3.54
N LEU A 216 -12.74 15.09 2.62
CA LEU A 216 -12.61 14.49 1.30
C LEU A 216 -11.49 13.44 1.30
N LEU A 217 -11.81 12.21 0.91
CA LEU A 217 -10.89 11.07 0.89
C LEU A 217 -10.60 10.64 -0.54
N SER A 218 -9.33 10.59 -0.92
CA SER A 218 -8.86 10.04 -2.19
C SER A 218 -8.09 8.76 -1.94
N PHE A 219 -8.51 7.69 -2.61
CA PHE A 219 -7.80 6.42 -2.60
C PHE A 219 -7.21 6.15 -3.97
N ILE A 220 -5.91 5.88 -4.02
CA ILE A 220 -5.20 5.46 -5.22
C ILE A 220 -4.43 4.20 -4.85
N LEU A 221 -4.97 3.04 -5.20
CA LEU A 221 -4.42 1.74 -4.82
C LEU A 221 -4.20 0.87 -6.05
N SER A 222 -3.03 0.25 -6.12
CA SER A 222 -2.73 -0.77 -7.11
C SER A 222 -3.17 -2.15 -6.64
N GLY A 223 -3.39 -3.06 -7.59
CA GLY A 223 -3.51 -4.49 -7.37
C GLY A 223 -2.54 -5.19 -8.30
N ASP A 224 -1.69 -6.05 -7.77
CA ASP A 224 -0.71 -6.78 -8.59
C ASP A 224 -1.40 -7.72 -9.58
N LYS A 225 -2.54 -8.31 -9.17
CA LYS A 225 -3.41 -9.05 -10.08
C LYS A 225 -4.89 -8.77 -9.82
N LEU A 226 -5.64 -8.68 -10.91
CA LEU A 226 -7.09 -8.68 -10.89
C LEU A 226 -7.60 -9.90 -11.65
N ILE A 227 -8.37 -10.71 -10.95
CA ILE A 227 -9.26 -11.70 -11.57
C ILE A 227 -10.59 -10.99 -11.77
N SER A 228 -10.99 -10.80 -13.02
CA SER A 228 -12.31 -10.27 -13.37
C SER A 228 -13.23 -11.38 -13.86
N SER A 229 -14.53 -11.13 -13.77
CA SER A 229 -15.59 -12.07 -14.09
C SER A 229 -16.61 -11.46 -15.05
N SER A 230 -17.24 -12.31 -15.85
CA SER A 230 -18.40 -11.92 -16.67
C SER A 230 -19.67 -11.66 -15.86
N ARG A 231 -19.76 -12.24 -14.65
CA ARG A 231 -20.86 -12.03 -13.70
C ARG A 231 -20.32 -11.44 -12.40
N ALA A 232 -21.06 -10.51 -11.80
CA ALA A 232 -20.76 -10.06 -10.45
C ALA A 232 -20.93 -11.23 -9.47
N LEU A 233 -20.11 -11.25 -8.42
CA LEU A 233 -20.28 -12.17 -7.31
C LEU A 233 -21.62 -11.92 -6.60
N ASP A 234 -22.29 -12.99 -6.21
CA ASP A 234 -23.55 -12.90 -5.49
C ASP A 234 -23.38 -12.22 -4.12
N ALA A 235 -24.35 -11.39 -3.76
CA ALA A 235 -24.37 -10.74 -2.44
C ALA A 235 -24.59 -11.77 -1.34
N VAL A 236 -23.81 -11.65 -0.26
CA VAL A 236 -23.99 -12.48 0.94
C VAL A 236 -25.31 -12.08 1.60
N LYS A 237 -26.22 -13.05 1.67
CA LYS A 237 -27.55 -12.86 2.27
C LYS A 237 -27.41 -12.81 3.79
N GLY A 238 -28.00 -11.79 4.41
CA GLY A 238 -28.03 -11.62 5.85
C GLY A 238 -27.80 -10.17 6.25
N LYS A 239 -28.41 -9.77 7.37
CA LYS A 239 -28.01 -8.56 8.09
C LYS A 239 -27.08 -8.98 9.20
N PHE A 240 -25.87 -8.46 9.19
CA PHE A 240 -24.88 -8.74 10.22
C PHE A 240 -24.90 -7.57 11.19
N ASN A 241 -25.33 -7.85 12.41
CA ASN A 241 -25.33 -6.84 13.47
C ASN A 241 -23.90 -6.69 13.98
N GLY A 242 -23.42 -5.45 14.03
CA GLY A 242 -22.12 -5.10 14.57
C GLY A 242 -22.02 -3.59 14.69
N GLU A 243 -21.34 -3.14 15.75
CA GLU A 243 -21.05 -1.73 15.96
C GLU A 243 -19.68 -1.40 15.38
N LEU A 244 -19.51 -0.15 14.96
CA LEU A 244 -18.20 0.34 14.57
C LEU A 244 -17.33 0.52 15.82
N PRO A 245 -16.03 0.21 15.75
CA PRO A 245 -15.15 0.40 16.88
C PRO A 245 -15.00 1.88 17.21
N ASP A 246 -14.95 2.20 18.50
CA ASP A 246 -14.63 3.56 18.96
C ASP A 246 -13.13 3.83 18.77
N LEU A 247 -12.82 4.93 18.09
CA LEU A 247 -11.44 5.38 17.84
C LEU A 247 -11.01 6.48 18.79
N TYR A 248 -11.89 7.01 19.64
CA TYR A 248 -11.58 8.16 20.49
C TYR A 248 -10.28 7.94 21.30
N PRO A 249 -9.32 8.88 21.30
CA PRO A 249 -9.38 10.25 20.74
C PRO A 249 -8.86 10.40 19.30
N MET A 250 -8.56 9.30 18.60
CA MET A 250 -7.97 9.31 17.26
C MET A 250 -9.00 9.61 16.16
N LYS A 251 -8.67 10.53 15.25
CA LYS A 251 -9.47 10.78 14.03
C LYS A 251 -9.24 9.66 13.00
N SER A 252 -10.30 9.23 12.31
CA SER A 252 -10.22 8.17 11.28
C SER A 252 -9.25 8.46 10.12
N VAL A 253 -8.94 9.74 9.84
CA VAL A 253 -8.05 10.17 8.75
C VAL A 253 -6.60 10.47 9.20
N VAL A 254 -6.23 10.22 10.46
CA VAL A 254 -4.96 10.69 11.06
C VAL A 254 -3.70 10.28 10.27
N SER A 255 -3.71 9.10 9.66
CA SER A 255 -2.57 8.54 8.93
C SER A 255 -2.57 8.88 7.44
N MET A 256 -3.54 9.65 6.96
CA MET A 256 -3.67 10.03 5.54
C MET A 256 -3.11 11.43 5.31
N PRO A 257 -2.05 11.60 4.50
CA PRO A 257 -1.51 12.92 4.18
C PRO A 257 -2.58 13.80 3.50
N LYS A 258 -2.71 15.02 4.02
CA LYS A 258 -3.61 16.06 3.50
C LYS A 258 -2.90 16.82 2.38
N ARG A 259 -3.51 16.90 1.19
CA ARG A 259 -2.97 17.59 0.00
C ARG A 259 -4.05 18.36 -0.74
N HIS A 260 -3.68 19.51 -1.31
CA HIS A 260 -4.57 20.34 -2.13
C HIS A 260 -4.53 19.98 -3.61
N ILE A 261 -3.48 19.28 -4.04
CA ILE A 261 -3.32 18.84 -5.43
C ILE A 261 -3.84 17.41 -5.55
N TYR A 262 -4.97 17.24 -6.22
CA TYR A 262 -5.58 15.95 -6.50
C TYR A 262 -6.46 16.02 -7.75
N THR A 263 -6.89 14.85 -8.25
CA THR A 263 -7.83 14.77 -9.38
C THR A 263 -9.15 14.18 -8.91
N GLU A 264 -10.26 14.79 -9.31
CA GLU A 264 -11.63 14.35 -9.00
C GLU A 264 -12.12 13.19 -9.89
N ASN A 265 -11.19 12.31 -10.26
CA ASN A 265 -11.47 11.23 -11.19
C ASN A 265 -11.73 9.92 -10.44
N ASN A 266 -12.66 9.13 -10.97
CA ASN A 266 -12.81 7.74 -10.62
C ASN A 266 -12.19 6.89 -11.74
N PHE A 267 -11.29 5.98 -11.37
CA PHE A 267 -10.63 5.09 -12.33
C PHE A 267 -10.84 3.64 -11.92
N TYR A 268 -11.45 2.89 -12.82
CA TYR A 268 -11.53 1.44 -12.77
C TYR A 268 -10.85 0.89 -14.04
N PRO A 269 -9.96 -0.12 -13.93
CA PRO A 269 -9.04 -0.49 -15.01
C PRO A 269 -9.70 -1.12 -16.23
N ILE A 270 -10.93 -1.62 -16.11
CA ILE A 270 -11.67 -2.25 -17.20
C ILE A 270 -12.82 -1.35 -17.61
N ARG A 271 -12.98 -1.09 -18.91
CA ARG A 271 -14.13 -0.31 -19.38
C ARG A 271 -15.45 -1.05 -19.13
N SER A 272 -16.53 -0.28 -18.96
CA SER A 272 -17.87 -0.80 -18.66
C SER A 272 -18.41 -1.73 -19.74
N GLU A 273 -18.02 -1.54 -20.99
CA GLU A 273 -18.57 -2.25 -22.15
C GLU A 273 -17.99 -3.66 -22.32
N ILE A 274 -16.91 -3.97 -21.60
CA ILE A 274 -16.23 -5.26 -21.69
C ILE A 274 -17.01 -6.30 -20.87
N SER A 275 -17.27 -7.47 -21.48
CA SER A 275 -18.05 -8.55 -20.87
C SER A 275 -17.51 -9.01 -19.51
N CYS A 276 -16.19 -9.07 -19.32
CA CYS A 276 -15.55 -9.46 -18.05
C CYS A 276 -15.08 -8.24 -17.23
N SER A 277 -16.00 -7.30 -16.96
CA SER A 277 -15.68 -6.05 -16.26
C SER A 277 -15.90 -6.10 -14.75
N HIS A 278 -16.55 -7.13 -14.20
CA HIS A 278 -16.79 -7.21 -12.77
C HIS A 278 -15.55 -7.68 -12.00
N PRO A 279 -15.13 -6.98 -10.93
CA PRO A 279 -14.02 -7.42 -10.10
C PRO A 279 -14.44 -8.68 -9.33
N HIS A 280 -13.65 -9.74 -9.39
CA HIS A 280 -13.92 -10.99 -8.70
C HIS A 280 -12.96 -11.19 -7.53
N THR A 281 -11.65 -11.26 -7.81
CA THR A 281 -10.62 -11.39 -6.78
C THR A 281 -9.47 -10.44 -7.09
N ILE A 282 -9.00 -9.72 -6.08
CA ILE A 282 -7.83 -8.84 -6.18
C ILE A 282 -6.71 -9.45 -5.37
N VAL A 283 -5.58 -9.69 -6.02
CA VAL A 283 -4.35 -10.14 -5.35
C VAL A 283 -3.42 -8.96 -5.22
N SER A 284 -2.92 -8.74 -4.02
CA SER A 284 -1.97 -7.68 -3.71
C SER A 284 -0.76 -8.24 -2.99
N PHE A 285 0.40 -7.71 -3.34
CA PHE A 285 1.67 -8.09 -2.78
C PHE A 285 2.05 -7.12 -1.67
N PHE A 286 2.60 -7.69 -0.62
CA PHE A 286 3.10 -6.95 0.52
C PHE A 286 4.62 -7.02 0.51
N ASP A 287 5.24 -5.86 0.31
CA ASP A 287 6.67 -5.68 0.43
C ASP A 287 6.97 -4.77 1.63
N LYS A 288 7.59 -5.35 2.66
CA LYS A 288 7.99 -4.66 3.91
C LYS A 288 8.98 -3.53 3.69
N THR A 289 9.59 -3.44 2.51
CA THR A 289 10.61 -2.44 2.18
C THR A 289 10.01 -1.19 1.53
N ILE A 290 8.87 -1.36 0.87
CA ILE A 290 8.13 -0.29 0.18
C ILE A 290 7.02 0.23 1.10
N VAL A 291 6.33 -0.68 1.79
CA VAL A 291 5.23 -0.38 2.69
C VAL A 291 5.72 -0.39 4.12
N GLY A 292 5.58 0.75 4.81
CA GLY A 292 6.04 0.89 6.18
C GLY A 292 5.30 1.97 6.94
N ASN A 293 5.38 1.91 8.27
CA ASN A 293 4.89 3.00 9.11
C ASN A 293 5.76 4.24 8.95
N ILE A 294 5.15 5.43 9.06
CA ILE A 294 5.85 6.72 8.99
C ILE A 294 6.97 6.82 10.05
N HIS A 295 6.77 6.19 11.21
CA HIS A 295 7.73 6.16 12.31
C HIS A 295 8.82 5.08 12.16
N GLY A 296 8.80 4.32 11.06
CA GLY A 296 9.79 3.28 10.77
C GLY A 296 9.64 1.98 11.56
N SER A 297 8.55 1.82 12.32
CA SER A 297 8.18 0.55 12.97
C SER A 297 7.65 -0.46 11.95
N ASP A 298 7.84 -1.75 12.25
CA ASP A 298 7.28 -2.82 11.43
C ASP A 298 5.75 -2.72 11.37
N VAL A 299 5.20 -3.14 10.23
CA VAL A 299 3.75 -3.14 10.00
C VAL A 299 3.11 -4.24 10.86
N SER A 300 2.13 -3.86 11.68
CA SER A 300 1.42 -4.83 12.53
C SER A 300 0.44 -5.69 11.72
N LYS A 301 0.01 -6.82 12.28
CA LYS A 301 -0.98 -7.69 11.61
C LYS A 301 -2.32 -6.98 11.39
N THR A 302 -2.79 -6.20 12.35
CA THR A 302 -4.03 -5.43 12.22
C THR A 302 -3.93 -4.36 11.12
N GLN A 303 -2.75 -3.76 10.96
CA GLN A 303 -2.44 -2.84 9.87
C GLN A 303 -2.46 -3.53 8.50
N PHE A 304 -1.89 -4.73 8.42
CA PHE A 304 -1.92 -5.57 7.23
C PHE A 304 -3.37 -5.96 6.84
N TYR A 305 -4.22 -6.30 7.82
CA TYR A 305 -5.63 -6.60 7.60
C TYR A 305 -6.42 -5.37 7.14
N GLY A 306 -6.25 -4.23 7.80
CA GLY A 306 -6.88 -2.97 7.41
C GLY A 306 -6.51 -2.56 5.97
N ARG A 307 -5.24 -2.73 5.59
CA ARG A 307 -4.79 -2.50 4.20
C ARG A 307 -5.47 -3.45 3.21
N SER A 308 -5.64 -4.72 3.57
CA SER A 308 -6.32 -5.71 2.72
C SER A 308 -7.79 -5.31 2.47
N MET A 309 -8.49 -4.92 3.54
CA MET A 309 -9.87 -4.44 3.45
C MET A 309 -9.99 -3.18 2.59
N LEU A 310 -9.08 -2.21 2.75
CA LEU A 310 -9.08 -0.99 1.94
C LEU A 310 -8.88 -1.28 0.45
N LYS A 311 -7.99 -2.22 0.08
CA LYS A 311 -7.81 -2.60 -1.33
C LYS A 311 -9.08 -3.18 -1.92
N ALA A 312 -9.77 -4.05 -1.19
CA ALA A 312 -11.06 -4.62 -1.60
C ALA A 312 -12.13 -3.53 -1.73
N PHE A 313 -12.24 -2.65 -0.73
CA PHE A 313 -13.17 -1.53 -0.72
C PHE A 313 -12.98 -0.60 -1.91
N VAL A 314 -11.75 -0.16 -2.18
CA VAL A 314 -11.47 0.81 -3.25
C VAL A 314 -11.81 0.25 -4.61
N ALA A 315 -11.58 -1.03 -4.85
CA ALA A 315 -11.97 -1.65 -6.11
C ALA A 315 -13.48 -1.83 -6.25
N ALA A 316 -14.17 -2.21 -5.16
CA ALA A 316 -15.63 -2.26 -5.14
C ALA A 316 -16.23 -0.87 -5.37
N ALA A 317 -15.69 0.17 -4.72
CA ALA A 317 -16.13 1.55 -4.83
C ALA A 317 -15.87 2.13 -6.22
N ALA A 318 -14.68 1.88 -6.79
CA ALA A 318 -14.34 2.30 -8.14
C ALA A 318 -15.30 1.68 -9.17
N ARG A 319 -15.67 0.41 -8.99
CA ARG A 319 -16.67 -0.26 -9.82
C ARG A 319 -18.08 0.28 -9.60
N ALA A 320 -18.50 0.52 -8.35
CA ALA A 320 -19.80 1.10 -8.04
C ALA A 320 -19.97 2.46 -8.71
N LYS A 321 -18.99 3.36 -8.59
CA LYS A 321 -19.00 4.65 -9.27
C LYS A 321 -18.94 4.55 -10.78
N GLN A 322 -18.30 3.52 -11.33
CA GLN A 322 -18.34 3.28 -12.77
C GLN A 322 -19.74 2.92 -13.27
N ILE A 323 -20.50 2.13 -12.49
CA ILE A 323 -21.86 1.69 -12.87
C ILE A 323 -22.90 2.80 -12.61
N ASN A 324 -22.81 3.46 -11.45
CA ASN A 324 -23.83 4.38 -10.96
C ASN A 324 -23.51 5.87 -11.23
N GLY A 325 -22.31 6.17 -11.73
CA GLY A 325 -21.82 7.53 -11.97
C GLY A 325 -20.79 8.00 -10.93
N VAL A 326 -19.89 8.89 -11.35
CA VAL A 326 -18.73 9.34 -10.53
C VAL A 326 -19.15 10.09 -9.26
N THR A 327 -20.26 10.83 -9.34
CA THR A 327 -20.83 11.62 -8.25
C THR A 327 -21.72 10.80 -7.30
N PHE A 328 -21.91 9.51 -7.57
CA PHE A 328 -22.75 8.64 -6.76
C PHE A 328 -22.10 8.37 -5.39
N CYS A 329 -22.80 8.75 -4.31
CA CYS A 329 -22.37 8.61 -2.92
C CYS A 329 -23.51 8.10 -2.00
N SER A 330 -24.45 7.32 -2.51
CA SER A 330 -25.61 6.82 -1.75
C SER A 330 -25.61 5.29 -1.62
N ASP A 331 -26.68 4.74 -1.02
CA ASP A 331 -26.87 3.30 -0.84
C ASP A 331 -27.08 2.59 -2.18
N LEU A 332 -26.43 1.43 -2.35
CA LEU A 332 -26.48 0.67 -3.59
C LEU A 332 -27.73 -0.22 -3.63
N GLN A 333 -28.46 -0.18 -4.76
CA GLN A 333 -29.57 -1.10 -5.00
C GLN A 333 -29.10 -2.56 -5.11
N LYS A 334 -27.90 -2.77 -5.67
CA LYS A 334 -27.26 -4.08 -5.81
C LYS A 334 -25.87 -4.00 -5.18
N PRO A 335 -25.62 -4.73 -4.07
CA PRO A 335 -24.30 -4.76 -3.46
C PRO A 335 -23.23 -5.26 -4.43
N ILE A 336 -22.00 -4.75 -4.27
CA ILE A 336 -20.84 -5.22 -5.02
C ILE A 336 -19.94 -6.02 -4.08
N VAL A 337 -19.73 -7.30 -4.42
CA VAL A 337 -18.84 -8.18 -3.67
C VAL A 337 -17.51 -8.33 -4.39
N VAL A 338 -16.42 -8.18 -3.64
CA VAL A 338 -15.05 -8.33 -4.14
C VAL A 338 -14.24 -9.15 -3.15
N GLN A 339 -13.59 -10.19 -3.64
CA GLN A 339 -12.63 -10.97 -2.86
C GLN A 339 -11.25 -10.33 -2.91
N CYS A 340 -10.48 -10.49 -1.84
CA CYS A 340 -9.13 -9.97 -1.73
C CYS A 340 -8.19 -11.02 -1.15
N VAL A 341 -7.00 -11.07 -1.72
CA VAL A 341 -5.86 -11.87 -1.27
C VAL A 341 -4.68 -10.93 -1.12
N HIS A 342 -4.11 -10.86 0.08
CA HIS A 342 -2.94 -10.05 0.36
C HIS A 342 -1.84 -10.97 0.86
N THR A 343 -0.66 -10.92 0.25
CA THR A 343 0.42 -11.87 0.58
C THR A 343 1.81 -11.28 0.40
N ASP A 344 2.76 -11.75 1.21
CA ASP A 344 4.19 -11.51 1.02
C ASP A 344 4.92 -12.69 0.34
N GLY A 345 4.15 -13.62 -0.24
CA GLY A 345 4.61 -14.86 -0.87
C GLY A 345 4.72 -16.05 0.07
N ARG A 346 4.61 -15.84 1.39
CA ARG A 346 4.64 -16.89 2.42
C ARG A 346 3.39 -16.85 3.30
N GLU A 347 3.05 -15.69 3.84
CA GLU A 347 1.84 -15.45 4.63
C GLU A 347 0.73 -14.92 3.71
N PHE A 348 -0.49 -15.41 3.90
CA PHE A 348 -1.65 -15.04 3.10
C PHE A 348 -2.79 -14.58 4.01
N HIS A 349 -3.35 -13.41 3.69
CA HIS A 349 -4.59 -12.94 4.27
C HIS A 349 -5.67 -12.90 3.18
N PHE A 350 -6.81 -13.48 3.50
CA PHE A 350 -7.95 -13.63 2.60
C PHE A 350 -9.15 -12.92 3.19
N GLY A 351 -9.91 -12.24 2.36
CA GLY A 351 -11.19 -11.69 2.77
C GLY A 351 -12.14 -11.41 1.62
N VAL A 352 -13.40 -11.18 1.98
CA VAL A 352 -14.50 -10.89 1.06
C VAL A 352 -15.15 -9.59 1.53
N PHE A 353 -15.10 -8.59 0.68
CA PHE A 353 -15.70 -7.29 0.94
C PHE A 353 -17.04 -7.19 0.23
N GLN A 354 -18.09 -6.80 0.95
CA GLN A 354 -19.39 -6.49 0.38
C GLN A 354 -19.68 -5.00 0.58
N LEU A 355 -19.71 -4.27 -0.54
CA LEU A 355 -20.09 -2.87 -0.60
C LEU A 355 -21.60 -2.76 -0.73
N ASN A 356 -22.26 -2.26 0.31
CA ASN A 356 -23.69 -1.97 0.35
C ASN A 356 -23.97 -0.48 0.17
N THR A 357 -23.05 0.40 0.59
CA THR A 357 -23.22 1.85 0.51
C THR A 357 -21.90 2.58 0.26
N LEU A 358 -21.99 3.68 -0.48
CA LEU A 358 -20.92 4.66 -0.63
C LEU A 358 -21.13 5.90 0.25
N ASN A 359 -22.24 5.97 0.99
CA ASN A 359 -22.43 6.96 2.04
C ASN A 359 -21.71 6.47 3.32
N LEU A 360 -20.54 7.06 3.57
CA LEU A 360 -19.65 6.69 4.67
C LEU A 360 -19.87 7.52 5.94
N ASP A 361 -20.85 8.42 5.94
CA ASP A 361 -21.11 9.30 7.07
C ASP A 361 -21.54 8.50 8.31
N SER A 362 -21.12 8.98 9.48
CA SER A 362 -21.32 8.30 10.76
C SER A 362 -22.80 8.03 11.08
N ASN A 363 -23.70 8.87 10.56
CA ASN A 363 -25.15 8.79 10.76
C ASN A 363 -25.84 7.74 9.87
N ASN A 364 -25.14 7.13 8.91
CA ASN A 364 -25.77 6.18 8.00
C ASN A 364 -26.09 4.85 8.70
N SER A 365 -27.32 4.37 8.54
CA SER A 365 -27.80 3.09 9.06
C SER A 365 -27.28 1.91 8.24
N THR A 366 -27.07 2.09 6.94
CA THR A 366 -26.51 1.05 6.07
C THR A 366 -25.01 0.92 6.30
N LYS A 367 -24.54 -0.31 6.49
CA LYS A 367 -23.12 -0.64 6.73
C LYS A 367 -22.60 -1.59 5.66
N ASN A 368 -21.32 -1.50 5.36
CA ASN A 368 -20.59 -2.44 4.52
C ASN A 368 -20.13 -3.65 5.35
N TYR A 369 -19.77 -4.76 4.71
CA TYR A 369 -19.32 -5.97 5.42
C TYR A 369 -17.93 -6.44 4.95
N TRP A 370 -17.11 -6.86 5.91
CA TRP A 370 -15.81 -7.44 5.67
C TRP A 370 -15.70 -8.81 6.35
N PHE A 371 -15.74 -9.86 5.53
CA PHE A 371 -15.60 -11.24 5.96
C PHE A 371 -14.15 -11.66 5.81
N HIS A 372 -13.48 -12.06 6.88
CA HIS A 372 -12.10 -12.53 6.77
C HIS A 372 -11.73 -13.49 7.89
N ARG A 373 -10.53 -14.04 7.77
CA ARG A 373 -9.88 -14.83 8.81
C ARG A 373 -8.51 -14.25 9.12
N GLY A 374 -7.88 -14.74 10.19
CA GLY A 374 -6.47 -14.45 10.43
C GLY A 374 -5.59 -14.89 9.27
N SER A 375 -4.42 -14.25 9.14
CA SER A 375 -3.39 -14.67 8.19
C SER A 375 -2.98 -16.13 8.40
N ILE A 376 -2.72 -16.82 7.29
CA ILE A 376 -2.29 -18.22 7.26
C ILE A 376 -0.93 -18.28 6.56
N GLU A 377 0.05 -18.92 7.19
CA GLU A 377 1.34 -19.19 6.55
C GLU A 377 1.25 -20.46 5.69
N MET A 378 1.74 -20.37 4.45
CA MET A 378 1.77 -21.48 3.50
C MET A 378 2.94 -22.45 3.80
N PHE A 379 4.01 -21.95 4.40
CA PHE A 379 5.16 -22.73 4.85
C PHE A 379 5.98 -21.91 5.86
N ASN A 380 6.75 -22.58 6.72
CA ASN A 380 7.60 -21.93 7.72
C ASN A 380 8.93 -21.47 7.10
N ASP A 381 9.61 -22.41 6.44
CA ASP A 381 10.91 -22.18 5.78
C ASP A 381 10.99 -22.91 4.43
N CYS A 382 11.72 -22.34 3.49
CA CYS A 382 11.99 -22.92 2.18
C CYS A 382 13.47 -22.67 1.84
N SER A 383 14.29 -23.68 2.05
CA SER A 383 15.75 -23.58 2.00
C SER A 383 16.40 -24.88 1.51
N TYR A 384 17.71 -24.85 1.28
CA TYR A 384 18.47 -26.08 1.04
C TYR A 384 18.86 -26.70 2.38
N LYS A 385 18.34 -27.89 2.69
CA LYS A 385 18.84 -28.74 3.78
C LYS A 385 19.69 -29.85 3.14
N THR A 386 20.94 -29.99 3.60
CA THR A 386 21.91 -30.99 3.07
C THR A 386 22.04 -30.99 1.54
N GLY A 387 21.98 -29.81 0.92
CA GLY A 387 22.11 -29.64 -0.54
C GLY A 387 20.85 -30.02 -1.35
N ARG A 388 19.73 -30.31 -0.69
CA ARG A 388 18.45 -30.63 -1.35
C ARG A 388 17.39 -29.56 -1.02
N PRO A 389 16.56 -29.17 -2.00
CA PRO A 389 15.39 -28.33 -1.74
C PRO A 389 14.51 -28.94 -0.66
N HIS A 390 14.21 -28.18 0.38
CA HIS A 390 13.36 -28.62 1.48
C HIS A 390 12.40 -27.51 1.89
N ILE A 391 11.12 -27.86 2.03
CA ILE A 391 10.08 -26.99 2.60
C ILE A 391 9.72 -27.54 3.97
N ASP A 392 9.73 -26.67 4.96
CA ASP A 392 9.34 -26.96 6.33
C ASP A 392 7.95 -26.38 6.63
N GLY A 393 7.12 -27.13 7.35
CA GLY A 393 5.78 -26.68 7.77
C GLY A 393 4.81 -26.35 6.62
N TYR A 394 4.83 -27.08 5.50
CA TYR A 394 3.89 -26.86 4.38
C TYR A 394 2.43 -26.97 4.83
N ASN A 395 1.65 -25.93 4.53
CA ASN A 395 0.21 -25.88 4.72
C ASN A 395 -0.51 -25.73 3.36
N SER A 396 -1.39 -26.67 3.05
CA SER A 396 -2.20 -26.65 1.82
C SER A 396 -3.37 -25.66 1.88
N GLU A 397 -3.75 -25.19 3.07
CA GLU A 397 -4.95 -24.38 3.30
C GLU A 397 -5.00 -23.09 2.45
N PRO A 398 -3.94 -22.27 2.31
CA PRO A 398 -3.97 -21.09 1.45
C PRO A 398 -4.34 -21.40 -0.01
N PHE A 399 -3.88 -22.55 -0.53
CA PHE A 399 -4.24 -23.00 -1.87
C PHE A 399 -5.72 -23.39 -1.94
N ARG A 400 -6.25 -24.08 -0.92
CA ARG A 400 -7.68 -24.47 -0.86
C ARG A 400 -8.60 -23.25 -0.84
N ILE A 401 -8.25 -22.24 -0.04
CA ILE A 401 -9.01 -20.99 0.05
C ILE A 401 -8.95 -20.25 -1.29
N LEU A 402 -7.75 -20.13 -1.89
CA LEU A 402 -7.59 -19.48 -3.19
C LEU A 402 -8.40 -20.19 -4.29
N ASN A 403 -8.43 -21.52 -4.28
CA ASN A 403 -9.23 -22.31 -5.22
C ASN A 403 -10.75 -22.12 -4.97
N ALA A 404 -11.18 -22.10 -3.71
CA ALA A 404 -12.58 -21.83 -3.36
C ALA A 404 -13.01 -20.42 -3.82
N PHE A 405 -12.15 -19.42 -3.61
CA PHE A 405 -12.35 -18.05 -4.10
C PHE A 405 -12.51 -18.07 -5.62
N TYR A 406 -11.56 -18.65 -6.37
CA TYR A 406 -11.59 -18.68 -7.83
C TYR A 406 -12.87 -19.30 -8.42
N ASN A 407 -13.37 -20.37 -7.79
CA ASN A 407 -14.55 -21.11 -8.24
C ASN A 407 -15.88 -20.50 -7.78
N SER A 408 -15.85 -19.54 -6.84
CA SER A 408 -17.07 -18.84 -6.42
C SER A 408 -17.71 -18.08 -7.57
N SER A 409 -19.03 -17.93 -7.52
CA SER A 409 -19.82 -17.31 -8.58
C SER A 409 -20.73 -16.23 -8.05
#